data_AF-A0A8T7DNZ1-F1
#
_entry.id   AF-A0A8T7DNZ1-F1
#
_cell.length_a   1.000
_cell.length_b   1.000
_cell.length_c   1.000
_cell.angle_alpha   90.00
_cell.angle_beta   90.00
_cell.angle_gamma   90.00
#
_symmetry.space_group_name_H-M   'P 1'
#
loop_
_entity.id
_entity.type
_entity.pdbx_description
1 polymer ?
#
loop_
_entity_poly.entity_id
_entity_poly.type
_entity_poly.pdbx_seq_one_letter_code
_entity_poly.pdbx_strand_id
1 'polypeptide(L)'
;MDDVDRVGGKNASLGEMISNLSSLGVRVPGGFATTAYAYRRFLRHGGLAEKINARLSALDINDVVTLAEAGSEIRAWVIDTPFPDELLSAITESWKRMEAEGGSDIA
;
A
#
# COMPACT_ATOMS: atom_id res chain seq x y z
N MET A 1 6.87 -0.04 -18.68
CA MET A 1 7.50 -0.01 -17.33
C MET A 1 7.33 1.35 -16.64
N ASP A 2 6.22 2.07 -16.87
CA ASP A 2 6.10 3.49 -16.49
C ASP A 2 5.48 3.72 -15.09
N ASP A 3 4.97 2.66 -14.46
CA ASP A 3 4.21 2.75 -13.20
C ASP A 3 4.98 2.28 -11.95
N VAL A 4 6.23 1.84 -12.09
CA VAL A 4 7.03 1.29 -10.96
C VAL A 4 7.14 2.27 -9.81
N ASP A 5 7.40 3.55 -10.10
CA ASP A 5 7.52 4.60 -9.08
C ASP A 5 6.17 4.98 -8.44
N ARG A 6 5.06 4.61 -9.09
CA ARG A 6 3.70 4.92 -8.65
C ARG A 6 3.12 3.81 -7.76
N VAL A 7 3.30 2.55 -8.13
CA VAL A 7 2.64 1.40 -7.47
C VAL A 7 3.60 0.29 -7.02
N GLY A 8 4.90 0.43 -7.29
CA GLY A 8 5.92 -0.57 -7.00
C GLY A 8 6.02 -1.66 -8.06
N GLY A 9 7.17 -2.36 -8.09
CA GLY A 9 7.48 -3.35 -9.13
C GLY A 9 6.46 -4.49 -9.22
N LYS A 10 5.95 -4.99 -8.09
CA LYS A 10 4.96 -6.08 -8.08
C LYS A 10 3.67 -5.70 -8.80
N ASN A 11 3.11 -4.54 -8.48
CA ASN A 11 1.85 -4.08 -9.07
C ASN A 11 2.03 -3.66 -10.53
N ALA A 12 3.16 -3.04 -10.87
CA ALA A 12 3.49 -2.73 -12.26
C ALA A 12 3.58 -4.01 -13.12
N SER A 13 4.26 -5.05 -12.63
CA SER A 13 4.33 -6.34 -13.33
C SER A 13 2.97 -7.04 -13.45
N LEU A 14 2.11 -6.99 -12.42
CA LEU A 14 0.74 -7.52 -12.51
C LEU A 14 -0.07 -6.80 -13.58
N GLY A 15 0.00 -5.47 -13.64
CA GLY A 15 -0.64 -4.67 -14.69
C GLY A 15 -0.16 -5.04 -16.09
N GLU A 16 1.17 -5.16 -16.28
CA GLU A 16 1.74 -5.58 -17.56
C GLU A 16 1.29 -6.99 -17.96
N MET A 17 1.16 -7.93 -17.01
CA MET A 17 0.64 -9.27 -17.30
C MET A 17 -0.83 -9.24 -17.71
N ILE A 18 -1.68 -8.49 -17.01
CA ILE A 18 -3.11 -8.34 -17.36
C ILE A 18 -3.25 -7.72 -18.76
N SER A 19 -2.51 -6.65 -19.06
CA SER A 19 -2.62 -5.95 -20.34
C SER A 19 -2.11 -6.77 -21.53
N ASN A 20 -1.02 -7.53 -21.36
CA ASN A 20 -0.35 -8.19 -22.49
C ASN A 20 -0.72 -9.68 -22.62
N LEU A 21 -0.93 -10.40 -21.52
CA LEU A 21 -1.05 -11.86 -21.52
C LEU A 21 -2.50 -12.36 -21.51
N SER A 22 -3.48 -11.50 -21.22
CA SER A 22 -4.90 -11.87 -21.30
C SER A 22 -5.29 -12.35 -22.69
N SER A 23 -4.72 -11.74 -23.74
CA SER A 23 -4.93 -12.16 -25.14
C SER A 23 -4.34 -13.54 -25.46
N LEU A 24 -3.40 -14.02 -24.64
CA LEU A 24 -2.73 -15.31 -24.77
C LEU A 24 -3.37 -16.40 -23.87
N GLY A 25 -4.53 -16.11 -23.28
CA GLY A 25 -5.27 -17.07 -22.44
C GLY A 25 -4.75 -17.19 -21.00
N VAL A 26 -3.77 -16.37 -20.60
CA VAL A 26 -3.30 -16.33 -19.21
C VAL A 26 -4.30 -15.53 -18.38
N ARG A 27 -4.89 -16.17 -17.38
CA ARG A 27 -5.83 -15.52 -16.45
C ARG A 27 -5.08 -14.99 -15.23
N VAL A 28 -5.03 -13.67 -15.10
CA VAL A 28 -4.56 -12.98 -13.91
C VAL A 28 -5.77 -12.30 -13.26
N PRO A 29 -6.02 -12.49 -11.95
CA PRO A 29 -7.10 -11.81 -11.26
C PRO A 29 -6.98 -10.29 -11.38
N GLY A 30 -8.10 -9.61 -11.62
CA GLY A 30 -8.19 -8.16 -11.58
C GLY A 30 -8.06 -7.61 -10.16
N GLY A 31 -7.99 -6.29 -10.04
CA GLY A 31 -7.95 -5.61 -8.75
C GLY A 31 -7.47 -4.17 -8.87
N PHE A 32 -7.10 -3.59 -7.73
CA PHE A 32 -6.56 -2.24 -7.65
C PHE A 32 -5.35 -2.18 -6.73
N ALA A 33 -4.49 -1.19 -6.97
CA ALA A 33 -3.33 -0.90 -6.15
C ALA A 33 -3.41 0.52 -5.58
N THR A 34 -3.08 0.69 -4.31
CA THR A 34 -2.79 2.01 -3.76
C THR A 34 -1.47 2.53 -4.35
N THR A 35 -1.25 3.84 -4.23
CA THR A 35 -0.07 4.50 -4.81
C THR A 35 0.91 4.96 -3.74
N ALA A 36 2.17 5.16 -4.14
CA ALA A 36 3.17 5.80 -3.30
C ALA A 36 2.75 7.22 -2.87
N TYR A 37 1.96 7.92 -3.70
CA TYR A 37 1.35 9.20 -3.31
C TYR A 37 0.36 9.04 -2.15
N ALA A 38 -0.56 8.07 -2.24
CA ALA A 38 -1.52 7.77 -1.18
C ALA A 38 -0.81 7.39 0.14
N TYR A 39 0.24 6.56 0.07
CA TYR A 39 1.06 6.22 1.23
C TYR A 39 1.72 7.44 1.86
N ARG A 40 2.32 8.33 1.06
CA ARG A 40 2.91 9.59 1.55
C ARG A 40 1.87 10.53 2.17
N ARG A 41 0.63 10.55 1.65
CA ARG A 41 -0.47 11.33 2.23
C ARG A 41 -0.89 10.75 3.59
N PHE A 42 -1.03 9.43 3.67
CA PHE A 42 -1.31 8.71 4.92
C PHE A 42 -0.24 8.99 5.98
N LEU A 43 1.06 8.89 5.65
CA LEU A 43 2.12 9.18 6.62
C LEU A 43 2.11 10.62 7.15
N ARG A 44 1.64 11.61 6.37
CA ARG A 44 1.52 12.99 6.88
C ARG A 44 0.27 13.19 7.74
N HIS A 45 -0.67 12.26 7.71
CA HIS A 45 -1.88 12.34 8.52
C HIS A 45 -1.50 12.25 10.01
N GLY A 46 -2.00 13.19 10.80
CA GLY A 46 -1.72 13.23 12.24
C GLY A 46 -0.24 13.38 12.63
N GLY A 47 0.64 13.80 11.71
CA GLY A 47 2.08 13.94 11.98
C GLY A 47 2.83 12.62 12.14
N LEU A 48 2.30 11.51 11.62
CA LEU A 48 2.89 10.18 11.76
C LEU A 48 4.32 10.11 11.19
N ALA A 49 4.57 10.77 10.06
CA ALA A 49 5.88 10.81 9.41
C ALA A 49 6.95 11.42 10.33
N GLU A 50 6.63 12.54 10.97
CA GLU A 50 7.51 13.23 11.91
C GLU A 50 7.79 12.35 13.13
N LYS A 51 6.76 11.68 13.66
CA LYS A 51 6.89 10.75 14.79
C LYS A 51 7.80 9.55 14.47
N ILE A 52 7.62 8.95 13.29
CA ILE A 52 8.47 7.86 12.80
C ILE A 52 9.92 8.32 12.63
N ASN A 53 10.12 9.46 11.97
CA ASN A 53 11.46 10.00 11.73
C ASN A 53 12.18 10.32 13.04
N ALA A 54 11.48 10.90 14.02
CA ALA A 54 12.04 11.13 15.34
C ALA A 54 12.48 9.83 16.01
N ARG A 55 11.65 8.78 15.98
CA ARG A 55 11.99 7.47 16.57
C ARG A 55 13.20 6.81 15.91
N LEU A 56 13.32 6.95 14.60
CA LEU A 56 14.42 6.38 13.82
C LEU A 56 15.72 7.20 13.94
N SER A 57 15.64 8.52 14.13
CA SER A 57 16.81 9.40 14.18
C SER A 57 17.79 9.07 15.31
N ALA A 58 17.29 8.49 16.40
CA ALA A 58 18.06 8.11 17.58
C ALA A 58 18.44 6.61 17.63
N LEU A 59 18.13 5.85 16.58
CA LEU A 59 18.27 4.39 16.57
C LEU A 59 19.64 3.96 16.04
N ASP A 60 20.37 3.14 16.82
CA ASP A 60 21.49 2.35 16.30
C ASP A 60 20.96 1.05 15.69
N ILE A 61 21.14 0.87 14.39
CA ILE A 61 20.66 -0.30 13.65
C ILE A 61 21.45 -1.58 13.97
N ASN A 62 22.61 -1.48 14.63
CA ASN A 62 23.38 -2.64 15.07
C ASN A 62 22.88 -3.19 16.42
N ASP A 63 22.13 -2.39 17.17
CA ASP A 63 21.42 -2.86 18.35
C ASP A 63 20.09 -3.48 17.92
N VAL A 64 20.12 -4.78 17.70
CA VAL A 64 18.98 -5.58 17.22
C VAL A 64 17.78 -5.56 18.17
N VAL A 65 17.99 -5.33 19.46
CA VAL A 65 16.91 -5.27 20.45
C VAL A 65 16.15 -3.96 20.28
N THR A 66 16.87 -2.83 20.30
CA THR A 66 16.24 -1.52 20.12
C THR A 66 15.62 -1.35 18.73
N LEU A 67 16.22 -1.99 17.71
CA LEU A 67 15.67 -2.06 16.35
C LEU A 67 14.32 -2.78 16.32
N ALA A 68 14.21 -3.93 16.99
CA ALA A 68 12.97 -4.69 17.06
C ALA A 68 11.86 -3.91 17.79
N GLU A 69 12.22 -3.23 18.89
CA GLU A 69 11.30 -2.38 19.64
C GLU A 69 10.80 -1.20 18.81
N ALA A 70 11.71 -0.46 18.16
CA ALA A 70 11.36 0.66 17.28
C ALA A 70 10.46 0.20 16.13
N GLY A 71 10.77 -0.95 15.52
CA GLY A 71 9.94 -1.53 14.46
C GLY A 71 8.53 -1.92 14.95
N SER A 72 8.43 -2.48 16.15
CA SER A 72 7.14 -2.83 16.76
C SER A 72 6.28 -1.59 17.02
N GLU A 73 6.89 -0.57 17.62
CA GLU A 73 6.25 0.70 17.95
C GLU A 73 5.77 1.45 16.70
N ILE A 74 6.62 1.55 15.66
CA ILE A 74 6.26 2.19 14.39
C ILE A 74 5.10 1.45 13.72
N ARG A 75 5.10 0.11 13.71
CA ARG A 75 3.99 -0.68 13.16
C ARG A 75 2.69 -0.45 13.93
N ALA A 76 2.74 -0.35 15.25
CA ALA A 76 1.58 -0.03 16.06
C ALA A 76 1.01 1.35 15.70
N TRP A 77 1.86 2.38 15.57
CA TRP A 77 1.39 3.72 15.14
C TRP A 77 0.75 3.72 13.76
N VAL A 78 1.30 2.95 12.81
CA VAL A 78 0.70 2.80 11.48
C VAL A 78 -0.68 2.15 11.55
N ILE A 79 -0.86 1.12 12.40
CA ILE A 79 -2.16 0.45 12.59
C ILE A 79 -3.18 1.38 13.25
N ASP A 80 -2.75 2.15 14.26
CA ASP A 80 -3.63 3.04 15.02
C ASP A 80 -3.98 4.32 14.27
N THR A 81 -3.25 4.65 13.20
CA THR A 81 -3.51 5.86 12.41
C THR A 81 -4.66 5.61 11.45
N PRO A 82 -5.77 6.38 11.54
CA PRO A 82 -6.89 6.23 10.63
C PRO A 82 -6.47 6.64 9.21
N PHE A 83 -7.14 6.06 8.20
CA PHE A 83 -6.97 6.52 6.84
C PHE A 83 -7.53 7.94 6.66
N PRO A 84 -6.84 8.81 5.88
CA PRO A 84 -7.46 10.03 5.38
C PRO A 84 -8.74 9.71 4.59
N ASP A 85 -9.77 10.54 4.73
CA ASP A 85 -11.08 10.32 4.10
C ASP A 85 -10.97 10.05 2.60
N GLU A 86 -10.15 10.83 1.88
CA GLU A 86 -9.90 10.66 0.44
C GLU A 86 -9.38 9.25 0.09
N LEU A 87 -8.48 8.70 0.92
CA LEU A 87 -7.94 7.36 0.71
C LEU A 87 -8.99 6.29 1.00
N LEU A 88 -9.75 6.44 2.08
CA LEU A 88 -10.80 5.50 2.44
C LEU A 88 -11.92 5.46 1.38
N SER A 89 -12.34 6.63 0.88
CA SER A 89 -13.31 6.75 -0.21
C SER A 89 -12.80 6.06 -1.48
N ALA A 90 -11.56 6.35 -1.90
CA ALA A 90 -10.98 5.76 -3.10
C ALA A 90 -10.88 4.22 -3.02
N ILE A 91 -10.50 3.68 -1.86
CA ILE A 91 -10.46 2.22 -1.63
C ILE A 91 -11.87 1.64 -1.70
N THR A 92 -12.84 2.27 -1.03
CA THR A 92 -14.22 1.78 -0.98
C THR A 92 -14.90 1.79 -2.35
N GLU A 93 -14.67 2.84 -3.14
CA GLU A 93 -15.16 2.94 -4.52
C GLU A 93 -14.52 1.90 -5.43
N SER A 94 -13.21 1.69 -5.30
CA SER A 94 -12.49 0.67 -6.08
C SER A 94 -12.94 -0.74 -5.71
N TRP A 95 -13.19 -1.00 -4.42
CA TRP A 95 -13.76 -2.26 -3.94
C TRP A 95 -15.14 -2.52 -4.56
N LYS A 96 -16.06 -1.55 -4.46
CA LYS A 96 -17.41 -1.68 -5.04
C LYS A 96 -17.39 -1.92 -6.55
N ARG A 97 -16.45 -1.27 -7.26
CA ARG A 97 -16.26 -1.50 -8.69
C ARG A 97 -15.81 -2.93 -8.97
N MET A 98 -14.84 -3.41 -8.21
CA MET A 98 -14.32 -4.78 -8.34
C MET A 98 -15.41 -5.83 -8.06
N GLU A 99 -16.23 -5.64 -7.03
CA GLU A 99 -17.39 -6.50 -6.75
C GLU A 99 -18.39 -6.53 -7.91
N ALA A 100 -18.67 -5.36 -8.51
CA ALA A 100 -19.59 -5.26 -9.64
C ALA A 100 -19.04 -5.93 -10.92
N GLU A 101 -17.72 -5.91 -11.11
CA GLU A 101 -17.04 -6.49 -12.27
C GLU A 101 -16.76 -8.00 -12.14
N GLY A 102 -16.54 -8.50 -10.93
CA GLY A 102 -16.04 -9.86 -10.70
C GLY A 102 -17.09 -10.96 -10.45
N GLY A 103 -18.37 -10.64 -10.23
CA GLY A 103 -19.37 -11.66 -9.90
C GLY A 103 -18.97 -12.51 -8.67
N SER A 104 -19.55 -13.70 -8.51
CA SER A 104 -19.45 -14.58 -7.32
C SER A 104 -18.06 -15.18 -7.00
N ASP A 105 -16.99 -14.74 -7.67
CA ASP A 105 -15.60 -15.25 -7.48
C ASP A 105 -14.77 -14.40 -6.48
N ILE A 106 -15.35 -13.38 -5.86
CA ILE A 106 -14.66 -12.50 -4.87
C ILE A 106 -15.07 -12.83 -3.41
N ALA A 107 -15.88 -13.87 -3.18
CA ALA A 107 -16.36 -14.28 -1.84
C ALA A 107 -15.53 -15.42 -1.23
#